data_AF-A0A1I4FH72-F1
#
_entry.id   AF-A0A1I4FH72-F1
#
_cell.length_a   1.000
_cell.length_b   1.000
_cell.length_c   1.000
_cell.angle_alpha   90.00
_cell.angle_beta   90.00
_cell.angle_gamma   90.00
#
_symmetry.space_group_name_H-M   'P 1'
#
loop_
_entity.id
_entity.type
_entity.pdbx_description
1 polymer ?
#
loop_
_entity_poly.entity_id
_entity_poly.type
_entity_poly.pdbx_seq_one_letter_code
_entity_poly.pdbx_strand_id
1 'polypeptide(L)'
;MGPQGAGTRGEEGLMAPTPGSSRSAVSGASWSPVALEGVAECLGGEVHLAYAQRPVSGVVTVAAGFSPDAAMTRAELRATAMDALYRIPDGVARPCSGDDGRELCLADFMPEPPADRRSSVAGVGLLSRERYLLPAEVVWMGERDCRVEPTVVGVVDDRPDGASGAIADLLAHDVVTRWWASPRMPLLRVSEHLERLIPESVASAVSALGLWVSVFVLPGPDFQIAVVGVSGEGTTIATAAARSVKAAVGEAFLRAVAARAQPWNTLPVADSLRRLTVWHREADYLAYLERSAVDADPSVADEPVTRDGALGWADIASRRFGHEPVLVGFGAFDDPVKVVCPGAACYRTVPPGTTLPCPVP
;
A
#
# COMPACT_ATOMS: atom_id res chain seq x y z
N MET A 1 -20.73 77.95 -10.32
CA MET A 1 -21.40 77.32 -9.17
C MET A 1 -22.89 77.31 -9.46
N GLY A 2 -23.41 76.19 -9.96
CA GLY A 2 -24.75 76.11 -10.55
C GLY A 2 -25.64 75.12 -9.81
N PRO A 3 -26.93 75.46 -9.56
CA PRO A 3 -27.92 74.55 -9.01
C PRO A 3 -28.81 73.90 -10.08
N GLN A 4 -29.45 72.83 -9.62
CA GLN A 4 -30.58 72.00 -10.08
C GLN A 4 -31.42 72.42 -11.32
N GLY A 5 -31.75 71.40 -12.13
CA GLY A 5 -32.85 71.40 -13.11
C GLY A 5 -33.03 70.02 -13.76
N ALA A 6 -34.22 69.45 -13.63
CA ALA A 6 -34.63 68.09 -13.98
C ALA A 6 -34.87 67.86 -15.49
N GLY A 7 -34.82 66.59 -15.94
CA GLY A 7 -35.23 66.18 -17.29
C GLY A 7 -35.42 64.66 -17.41
N THR A 8 -36.67 64.26 -17.59
CA THR A 8 -37.30 62.93 -17.55
C THR A 8 -37.20 62.08 -18.83
N ARG A 9 -37.57 60.78 -18.67
CA ARG A 9 -37.90 59.71 -19.64
C ARG A 9 -36.70 58.85 -20.04
N GLY A 10 -36.75 57.52 -19.97
CA GLY A 10 -37.88 56.58 -19.92
C GLY A 10 -37.56 55.46 -20.91
N GLU A 11 -37.87 54.22 -20.52
CA GLU A 11 -37.75 52.97 -21.31
C GLU A 11 -36.33 52.40 -21.47
N GLU A 12 -36.05 51.10 -21.41
CA GLU A 12 -36.71 49.86 -20.96
C GLU A 12 -35.58 48.82 -21.05
N GLY A 13 -35.43 47.91 -20.08
CA GLY A 13 -34.49 46.79 -20.28
C GLY A 13 -33.98 46.10 -19.02
N LEU A 14 -34.82 45.23 -18.45
CA LEU A 14 -34.46 44.04 -17.68
C LEU A 14 -33.51 44.23 -16.48
N MET A 15 -34.12 44.37 -15.29
CA MET A 15 -33.53 43.86 -14.06
C MET A 15 -33.22 42.37 -14.25
N ALA A 16 -31.94 42.02 -14.38
CA ALA A 16 -31.51 40.65 -14.19
C ALA A 16 -31.67 40.30 -12.69
N PRO A 17 -32.32 39.18 -12.36
CA PRO A 17 -32.55 38.80 -10.98
C PRO A 17 -31.22 38.51 -10.30
N THR A 18 -30.97 39.17 -9.18
CA THR A 18 -29.95 38.80 -8.21
C THR A 18 -30.14 37.32 -7.87
N PRO A 19 -29.17 36.42 -8.17
CA PRO A 19 -29.27 35.06 -7.69
C PRO A 19 -29.08 35.09 -6.18
N GLY A 20 -30.20 35.10 -5.47
CA GLY A 20 -30.26 34.81 -4.06
C GLY A 20 -29.77 33.39 -3.81
N SER A 21 -29.28 33.19 -2.59
CA SER A 21 -28.82 31.92 -2.06
C SER A 21 -27.53 31.41 -2.70
N SER A 22 -26.40 31.91 -2.16
CA SER A 22 -25.25 31.03 -1.92
C SER A 22 -25.76 29.86 -1.08
N ARG A 23 -26.24 28.81 -1.76
CA ARG A 23 -26.46 27.52 -1.14
C ARG A 23 -25.15 27.17 -0.46
N SER A 24 -25.20 27.12 0.86
CA SER A 24 -24.18 26.51 1.70
C SER A 24 -23.75 25.25 0.98
N ALA A 25 -22.45 25.12 0.68
CA ALA A 25 -21.88 23.84 0.30
C ALA A 25 -22.43 22.84 1.30
N VAL A 26 -23.16 21.84 0.81
CA VAL A 26 -23.71 20.79 1.65
C VAL A 26 -22.50 20.02 2.17
N SER A 27 -21.94 20.50 3.27
CA SER A 27 -21.23 19.72 4.27
C SER A 27 -22.21 18.63 4.70
N GLY A 28 -22.19 17.49 4.02
CA GLY A 28 -23.25 16.50 4.20
C GLY A 28 -23.18 15.33 3.25
N ALA A 29 -22.00 14.75 3.08
CA ALA A 29 -21.86 13.32 2.84
C ALA A 29 -20.49 12.90 3.37
N SER A 30 -20.36 12.89 4.71
CA SER A 30 -19.47 11.91 5.33
C SER A 30 -19.91 10.56 4.77
N TRP A 31 -19.08 9.98 3.88
CA TRP A 31 -19.28 8.64 3.36
C TRP A 31 -19.23 7.67 4.54
N SER A 32 -20.39 7.39 5.12
CA SER A 32 -20.55 6.38 6.15
C SER A 32 -21.25 5.21 5.46
N PRO A 33 -20.55 4.10 5.19
CA PRO A 33 -21.15 2.98 4.50
C PRO A 33 -22.28 2.40 5.35
N VAL A 34 -23.44 2.17 4.74
CA VAL A 34 -24.51 1.36 5.34
C VAL A 34 -23.96 -0.05 5.43
N ALA A 35 -23.61 -0.49 6.64
CA ALA A 35 -22.98 -1.77 6.89
C ALA A 35 -23.98 -2.92 6.63
N LEU A 36 -23.98 -3.44 5.41
CA LEU A 36 -24.29 -4.85 5.20
C LEU A 36 -23.00 -5.61 5.55
N GLU A 37 -22.99 -6.27 6.71
CA GLU A 37 -21.96 -7.26 7.07
C GLU A 37 -20.49 -6.80 6.89
N GLY A 38 -20.14 -5.59 7.31
CA GLY A 38 -18.74 -5.12 7.31
C GLY A 38 -18.11 -4.91 5.93
N VAL A 39 -18.89 -5.02 4.85
CA VAL A 39 -18.46 -4.73 3.46
C VAL A 39 -19.26 -3.56 2.90
N ALA A 40 -18.58 -2.61 2.29
CA ALA A 40 -19.14 -1.46 1.62
C ALA A 40 -18.90 -1.56 0.11
N GLU A 41 -19.95 -1.39 -0.68
CA GLU A 41 -19.81 -1.21 -2.12
C GLU A 41 -19.26 0.19 -2.43
N CYS A 42 -18.36 0.25 -3.41
CA CYS A 42 -17.74 1.46 -3.91
C CYS A 42 -17.64 1.38 -5.44
N LEU A 43 -17.44 2.54 -6.08
CA LEU A 43 -17.15 2.62 -7.52
C LEU A 43 -18.13 1.81 -8.39
N GLY A 44 -19.43 2.03 -8.16
CA GLY A 44 -20.49 1.40 -8.97
C GLY A 44 -20.83 -0.04 -8.59
N GLY A 45 -20.37 -0.54 -7.45
CA GLY A 45 -20.70 -1.89 -6.94
C GLY A 45 -19.71 -2.99 -7.37
N GLU A 46 -18.61 -2.61 -8.02
CA GLU A 46 -17.61 -3.53 -8.57
C GLU A 46 -16.30 -3.52 -7.76
N VAL A 47 -16.15 -2.54 -6.86
CA VAL A 47 -15.09 -2.54 -5.85
C VAL A 47 -15.73 -2.56 -4.49
N HIS A 48 -15.29 -3.49 -3.65
CA HIS A 48 -15.81 -3.68 -2.31
C HIS A 48 -14.71 -3.36 -1.31
N LEU A 49 -15.06 -2.59 -0.29
CA LEU A 49 -14.21 -2.33 0.86
C LEU A 49 -14.70 -3.15 2.03
N ALA A 50 -13.82 -3.94 2.64
CA ALA A 50 -14.15 -4.66 3.86
C ALA A 50 -13.33 -4.16 5.03
N TYR A 51 -13.95 -4.20 6.20
CA TYR A 51 -13.37 -3.83 7.47
C TYR A 51 -13.27 -5.06 8.37
N ALA A 52 -12.10 -5.29 8.96
CA ALA A 52 -11.92 -6.30 9.99
C ALA A 52 -11.21 -5.69 11.21
N GLN A 53 -11.68 -6.05 12.40
CA GLN A 53 -11.07 -5.66 13.66
C GLN A 53 -10.87 -6.89 14.55
N ARG A 54 -9.69 -6.98 15.18
CA ARG A 54 -9.40 -8.05 16.14
C ARG A 54 -9.70 -7.56 17.56
N PRO A 55 -10.60 -8.22 18.30
CA PRO A 55 -11.10 -7.71 19.58
C PRO A 55 -10.04 -7.67 20.68
N VAL A 56 -8.97 -8.48 20.57
CA VAL A 56 -7.93 -8.61 21.59
C VAL A 56 -6.82 -7.58 21.41
N SER A 57 -6.29 -7.41 20.20
CA SER A 57 -5.25 -6.41 19.92
C SER A 57 -5.80 -5.04 19.57
N GLY A 58 -7.09 -4.94 19.25
CA GLY A 58 -7.70 -3.71 18.74
C GLY A 58 -7.26 -3.35 17.32
N VAL A 59 -6.46 -4.20 16.65
CA VAL A 59 -5.98 -3.97 15.29
C VAL A 59 -7.16 -3.88 14.33
N VAL A 60 -7.11 -2.85 13.49
CA VAL A 60 -8.10 -2.58 12.45
C VAL A 60 -7.43 -2.62 11.09
N THR A 61 -8.05 -3.29 10.14
CA THR A 61 -7.58 -3.35 8.76
C THR A 61 -8.72 -3.08 7.79
N VAL A 62 -8.44 -2.29 6.77
CA VAL A 62 -9.31 -2.13 5.59
C VAL A 62 -8.63 -2.79 4.39
N ALA A 63 -9.39 -3.57 3.64
CA ALA A 63 -8.95 -4.15 2.37
C ALA A 63 -9.98 -3.89 1.28
N ALA A 64 -9.52 -3.86 0.03
CA ALA A 64 -10.39 -3.76 -1.14
C ALA A 64 -10.29 -5.03 -1.99
N GLY A 65 -11.39 -5.35 -2.67
CA GLY A 65 -11.47 -6.45 -3.63
C GLY A 65 -12.46 -6.15 -4.75
N PHE A 66 -12.32 -6.85 -5.88
CA PHE A 66 -13.31 -6.83 -6.97
C PHE A 66 -14.53 -7.73 -6.70
N SER A 67 -14.61 -8.33 -5.52
CA SER A 67 -15.79 -9.02 -5.01
C SER A 67 -15.92 -8.80 -3.50
N PRO A 68 -17.13 -8.92 -2.92
CA PRO A 68 -17.33 -8.80 -1.48
C PRO A 68 -16.49 -9.82 -0.70
N ASP A 69 -16.50 -11.08 -1.15
CA ASP A 69 -15.78 -12.18 -0.51
C ASP A 69 -14.26 -11.97 -0.53
N ALA A 70 -13.72 -11.46 -1.64
CA ALA A 70 -12.29 -11.16 -1.75
C ALA A 70 -11.88 -10.02 -0.81
N ALA A 71 -12.68 -8.96 -0.73
CA ALA A 71 -12.44 -7.85 0.18
C ALA A 71 -12.46 -8.33 1.64
N MET A 72 -13.51 -9.06 2.04
CA MET A 72 -13.65 -9.56 3.41
C MET A 72 -12.54 -10.54 3.77
N THR A 73 -12.24 -11.52 2.91
CA THR A 73 -11.18 -12.50 3.14
C THR A 73 -9.83 -11.80 3.37
N ARG A 74 -9.49 -10.81 2.54
CA ARG A 74 -8.26 -10.03 2.69
C ARG A 74 -8.23 -9.24 4.00
N ALA A 75 -9.32 -8.55 4.33
CA ALA A 75 -9.41 -7.78 5.57
C ALA A 75 -9.24 -8.70 6.79
N GLU A 76 -9.96 -9.82 6.86
CA GLU A 76 -9.86 -10.75 7.97
C GLU A 76 -8.48 -11.39 8.09
N LEU A 77 -7.88 -11.83 6.97
CA LEU A 77 -6.55 -12.43 6.99
C LEU A 77 -5.51 -11.43 7.44
N ARG A 78 -5.54 -10.21 6.89
CA ARG A 78 -4.64 -9.14 7.31
C ARG A 78 -4.82 -8.82 8.79
N ALA A 79 -6.05 -8.72 9.28
CA ALA A 79 -6.30 -8.47 10.69
C ALA A 79 -5.75 -9.60 11.58
N THR A 80 -5.96 -10.87 11.20
CA THR A 80 -5.41 -12.03 11.92
C THR A 80 -3.89 -12.02 11.92
N ALA A 81 -3.27 -11.83 10.77
CA ALA A 81 -1.83 -11.83 10.63
C ALA A 81 -1.20 -10.70 11.45
N MET A 82 -1.78 -9.50 11.40
CA MET A 82 -1.33 -8.37 12.21
C MET A 82 -1.48 -8.66 13.71
N ASP A 83 -2.64 -9.13 14.16
CA ASP A 83 -2.90 -9.52 15.55
C ASP A 83 -1.94 -10.63 16.04
N ALA A 84 -1.59 -11.58 15.18
CA ALA A 84 -0.55 -12.57 15.45
C ALA A 84 0.83 -11.91 15.59
N LEU A 85 1.19 -10.99 14.69
CA LEU A 85 2.47 -10.27 14.78
C LEU A 85 2.60 -9.49 16.08
N TYR A 86 1.53 -8.89 16.60
CA TYR A 86 1.55 -8.24 17.93
C TYR A 86 1.89 -9.23 19.07
N ARG A 87 1.52 -10.51 18.94
CA ARG A 87 1.67 -11.54 19.99
C ARG A 87 2.90 -12.44 19.84
N ILE A 88 3.41 -12.61 18.61
CA ILE A 88 4.52 -13.52 18.29
C ILE A 88 5.74 -13.35 19.21
N PRO A 89 6.19 -12.13 19.57
CA PRO A 89 7.33 -11.96 20.48
C PRO A 89 7.11 -12.48 21.91
N ASP A 90 5.84 -12.62 22.33
CA ASP A 90 5.47 -13.06 23.69
C ASP A 90 4.99 -14.52 23.71
N GLY A 91 4.58 -15.06 22.57
CA GLY A 91 3.97 -16.39 22.44
C GLY A 91 4.78 -17.44 21.68
N VAL A 92 5.82 -17.05 20.91
CA VAL A 92 6.73 -18.03 20.31
C VAL A 92 7.74 -18.46 21.36
N ALA A 93 7.68 -19.73 21.74
CA ALA A 93 8.62 -20.34 22.68
C ALA A 93 10.04 -19.92 22.29
N ARG A 94 10.80 -19.40 23.26
CA ARG A 94 12.25 -19.22 23.09
C ARG A 94 12.80 -20.54 22.55
N PRO A 95 13.66 -20.52 21.52
CA PRO A 95 14.37 -21.71 21.11
C PRO A 95 14.97 -22.33 22.36
N CYS A 96 14.65 -23.60 22.63
CA CYS A 96 15.29 -24.30 23.73
C CYS A 96 16.80 -24.20 23.52
N SER A 97 17.57 -23.98 24.60
CA SER A 97 19.03 -23.93 24.52
C SER A 97 19.54 -25.20 23.81
N GLY A 98 20.07 -25.05 22.60
CA GLY A 98 20.51 -26.15 21.73
C GLY A 98 19.74 -26.34 20.41
N ASP A 99 18.83 -25.42 20.02
CA ASP A 99 18.17 -25.45 18.71
C ASP A 99 19.12 -24.89 17.61
N ASP A 100 19.59 -25.76 16.70
CA ASP A 100 20.51 -25.47 15.59
C ASP A 100 19.81 -24.72 14.42
N GLY A 101 19.22 -23.56 14.68
CA GLY A 101 18.68 -22.67 13.65
C GLY A 101 19.73 -21.73 13.08
N ARG A 102 19.65 -21.39 11.78
CA ARG A 102 20.50 -20.35 11.19
C ARG A 102 20.10 -18.98 11.74
N GLU A 103 21.00 -18.33 12.46
CA GLU A 103 20.76 -17.02 13.06
C GLU A 103 20.97 -15.91 12.03
N LEU A 104 20.01 -14.99 11.97
CA LEU A 104 20.10 -13.72 11.24
C LEU A 104 20.12 -12.57 12.24
N CYS A 105 20.91 -11.54 11.96
CA CYS A 105 21.08 -10.35 12.79
C CYS A 105 20.48 -9.12 12.09
N LEU A 106 20.31 -7.98 12.78
CA LEU A 106 19.79 -6.77 12.12
C LEU A 106 20.65 -6.30 10.95
N ALA A 107 21.95 -6.59 10.97
CA ALA A 107 22.87 -6.30 9.87
C ALA A 107 22.50 -7.00 8.55
N ASP A 108 21.79 -8.14 8.59
CA ASP A 108 21.29 -8.82 7.40
C ASP A 108 20.08 -8.10 6.77
N PHE A 109 19.45 -7.19 7.50
CA PHE A 109 18.25 -6.46 7.07
C PHE A 109 18.53 -5.01 6.71
N MET A 110 19.48 -4.35 7.38
CA MET A 110 19.74 -2.93 7.21
C MET A 110 21.24 -2.60 7.28
N PRO A 111 21.71 -1.61 6.51
CA PRO A 111 23.14 -1.27 6.43
C PRO A 111 23.69 -0.64 7.72
N GLU A 112 22.85 0.10 8.46
CA GLU A 112 23.22 0.78 9.71
C GLU A 112 22.30 0.33 10.86
N PRO A 113 22.46 -0.91 11.34
CA PRO A 113 21.58 -1.45 12.36
C PRO A 113 21.82 -0.77 13.72
N PRO A 114 20.76 -0.55 14.52
CA PRO A 114 20.94 -0.23 15.93
C PRO A 114 21.58 -1.42 16.66
N ALA A 115 22.08 -1.19 17.88
CA ALA A 115 22.61 -2.28 18.71
C ALA A 115 21.54 -3.37 18.90
N ASP A 116 21.87 -4.60 18.50
CA ASP A 116 20.98 -5.76 18.55
C ASP A 116 20.46 -6.01 19.97
N ARG A 117 19.14 -6.23 20.10
CA ARG A 117 18.56 -6.85 21.28
C ARG A 117 18.40 -8.34 21.04
N ARG A 118 18.66 -9.14 22.08
CA ARG A 118 18.69 -10.62 22.00
C ARG A 118 17.30 -11.27 21.93
N SER A 119 16.33 -10.64 21.28
CA SER A 119 14.99 -11.21 21.11
C SER A 119 14.91 -11.81 19.70
N SER A 120 14.81 -13.14 19.64
CA SER A 120 14.71 -13.87 18.37
C SER A 120 13.30 -14.43 18.15
N VAL A 121 12.85 -14.45 16.91
CA VAL A 121 11.61 -15.10 16.46
C VAL A 121 11.99 -16.24 15.52
N ALA A 122 11.38 -17.41 15.70
CA ALA A 122 11.59 -18.54 14.80
C ALA A 122 10.91 -18.30 13.44
N GLY A 123 11.57 -18.71 12.38
CA GLY A 123 11.05 -18.72 11.01
C GLY A 123 11.54 -19.93 10.24
N VAL A 124 11.03 -20.11 9.01
CA VAL A 124 11.43 -21.21 8.13
C VAL A 124 11.72 -20.70 6.72
N GLY A 125 12.87 -21.09 6.16
CA GLY A 125 13.27 -20.76 4.81
C GLY A 125 12.31 -21.35 3.78
N LEU A 126 11.87 -20.53 2.82
CA LEU A 126 10.92 -20.96 1.79
C LEU A 126 11.53 -21.93 0.78
N LEU A 127 12.84 -21.83 0.53
CA LEU A 127 13.53 -22.65 -0.46
C LEU A 127 14.18 -23.86 0.20
N SER A 128 14.92 -23.64 1.29
CA SER A 128 15.67 -24.69 1.99
C SER A 128 14.83 -25.52 2.95
N ARG A 129 13.71 -24.97 3.43
CA ARG A 129 12.93 -25.50 4.57
C ARG A 129 13.73 -25.54 5.89
N GLU A 130 14.89 -24.88 5.95
CA GLU A 130 15.71 -24.77 7.15
C GLU A 130 15.08 -23.81 8.18
N ARG A 131 15.39 -24.04 9.45
CA ARG A 131 14.94 -23.18 10.55
C ARG A 131 15.84 -21.95 10.64
N TYR A 132 15.21 -20.80 10.86
CA TYR A 132 15.87 -19.52 11.04
C TYR A 132 15.51 -18.91 12.40
N LEU A 133 16.46 -18.18 12.97
CA LEU A 133 16.23 -17.28 14.10
C LEU A 133 16.38 -15.84 13.58
N LEU A 134 15.27 -15.10 13.60
CA LEU A 134 15.18 -13.73 13.10
C LEU A 134 15.19 -12.73 14.26
N PRO A 135 15.74 -11.51 14.09
CA PRO A 135 15.58 -10.46 15.10
C PRO A 135 14.10 -10.08 15.22
N ALA A 136 13.57 -10.04 16.44
CA ALA A 136 12.15 -9.79 16.67
C ALA A 136 11.68 -8.45 16.09
N GLU A 137 12.59 -7.47 16.03
CA GLU A 137 12.34 -6.11 15.55
C GLU A 137 11.94 -6.04 14.06
N VAL A 138 12.35 -6.98 13.21
CA VAL A 138 11.96 -6.97 11.78
C VAL A 138 10.61 -7.67 11.54
N VAL A 139 10.19 -8.50 12.50
CA VAL A 139 8.94 -9.24 12.45
C VAL A 139 7.80 -8.41 13.05
N TRP A 140 8.04 -7.82 14.21
CA TRP A 140 7.01 -7.33 15.11
C TRP A 140 6.38 -5.98 14.71
N MET A 141 5.12 -5.79 15.14
CA MET A 141 4.28 -4.60 14.90
C MET A 141 3.88 -3.83 16.17
N GLY A 142 4.34 -4.22 17.36
CA GLY A 142 3.94 -3.62 18.64
C GLY A 142 4.86 -2.51 19.17
N GLU A 143 4.34 -1.75 20.13
CA GLU A 143 4.98 -0.57 20.73
C GLU A 143 6.06 -0.91 21.79
N ARG A 144 7.08 -1.72 21.47
CA ARG A 144 8.34 -1.61 22.25
C ARG A 144 9.16 -0.47 21.69
N ASP A 145 10.02 0.08 22.54
CA ASP A 145 11.15 0.93 22.15
C ASP A 145 12.13 0.15 21.27
N CYS A 146 11.73 -0.17 20.05
CA CYS A 146 12.55 -0.75 19.01
C CYS A 146 13.12 0.40 18.20
N ARG A 147 14.44 0.40 17.94
CA ARG A 147 15.07 1.39 17.05
C ARG A 147 14.92 1.01 15.57
N VAL A 148 13.98 0.11 15.25
CA VAL A 148 13.65 -0.35 13.90
C VAL A 148 12.20 0.03 13.63
N GLU A 149 11.94 0.58 12.45
CA GLU A 149 10.62 1.01 12.05
C GLU A 149 9.72 -0.22 11.81
N PRO A 150 8.54 -0.32 12.47
CA PRO A 150 7.61 -1.42 12.19
C PRO A 150 7.10 -1.32 10.75
N THR A 151 6.90 -2.48 10.11
CA THR A 151 6.45 -2.55 8.72
C THR A 151 5.44 -3.66 8.51
N VAL A 152 4.32 -3.27 7.87
CA VAL A 152 3.24 -4.16 7.40
C VAL A 152 3.56 -4.82 6.06
N VAL A 153 4.70 -4.48 5.44
CA VAL A 153 5.12 -5.07 4.17
C VAL A 153 5.46 -6.54 4.38
N GLY A 154 4.98 -7.40 3.48
CA GLY A 154 5.18 -8.83 3.57
C GLY A 154 4.23 -9.55 4.54
N VAL A 155 3.19 -8.88 5.04
CA VAL A 155 2.07 -9.55 5.73
C VAL A 155 1.33 -10.47 4.74
N VAL A 156 0.97 -11.66 5.20
CA VAL A 156 0.24 -12.64 4.40
C VAL A 156 -1.27 -12.38 4.54
N ASP A 157 -1.91 -11.89 3.48
CA ASP A 157 -3.33 -11.52 3.47
C ASP A 157 -4.17 -12.17 2.34
N ASP A 158 -3.66 -13.24 1.71
CA ASP A 158 -4.35 -14.01 0.65
C ASP A 158 -4.13 -15.54 0.81
N ARG A 159 -5.08 -16.39 0.38
CA ARG A 159 -5.16 -17.82 0.77
C ARG A 159 -5.16 -18.93 -0.30
N PRO A 160 -4.72 -18.70 -1.55
CA PRO A 160 -4.08 -19.79 -2.29
C PRO A 160 -2.55 -19.62 -2.33
N ASP A 161 -2.05 -18.40 -2.51
CA ASP A 161 -0.62 -18.10 -2.74
C ASP A 161 -0.07 -17.04 -1.78
N GLY A 162 -0.53 -17.04 -0.52
CA GLY A 162 -0.28 -15.96 0.45
C GLY A 162 1.19 -15.54 0.61
N ALA A 163 2.11 -16.51 0.62
CA ALA A 163 3.55 -16.22 0.67
C ALA A 163 4.04 -15.52 -0.61
N SER A 164 3.55 -15.92 -1.79
CA SER A 164 3.90 -15.28 -3.06
C SER A 164 3.37 -13.84 -3.13
N GLY A 165 2.16 -13.60 -2.65
CA GLY A 165 1.57 -12.26 -2.54
C GLY A 165 2.40 -11.34 -1.62
N ALA A 166 2.80 -11.86 -0.45
CA ALA A 166 3.68 -11.15 0.48
C ALA A 166 5.08 -10.88 -0.11
N ILE A 167 5.64 -11.82 -0.87
CA ILE A 167 6.91 -11.60 -1.59
C ILE A 167 6.76 -10.54 -2.67
N ALA A 168 5.67 -10.58 -3.45
CA ALA A 168 5.40 -9.58 -4.47
C ALA A 168 5.25 -8.17 -3.86
N ASP A 169 4.62 -8.06 -2.69
CA ASP A 169 4.55 -6.82 -1.91
C ASP A 169 5.95 -6.31 -1.50
N LEU A 170 6.78 -7.18 -0.93
CA LEU A 170 8.18 -6.87 -0.58
C LEU A 170 8.99 -6.40 -1.79
N LEU A 171 8.84 -7.06 -2.94
CA LEU A 171 9.52 -6.70 -4.17
C LEU A 171 9.07 -5.34 -4.70
N ALA A 172 7.77 -5.06 -4.69
CA ALA A 172 7.22 -3.78 -5.11
C ALA A 172 7.78 -2.63 -4.27
N HIS A 173 7.71 -2.77 -2.94
CA HIS A 173 8.25 -1.78 -2.00
C HIS A 173 9.76 -1.57 -2.16
N ASP A 174 10.53 -2.66 -2.30
CA ASP A 174 11.98 -2.57 -2.46
C ASP A 174 12.38 -1.88 -3.76
N VAL A 175 11.81 -2.29 -4.89
CA VAL A 175 12.14 -1.71 -6.19
C VAL A 175 11.74 -0.25 -6.25
N VAL A 176 10.53 0.11 -5.81
CA VAL A 176 10.08 1.51 -5.81
C VAL A 176 10.96 2.36 -4.90
N THR A 177 11.30 1.88 -3.70
CA THR A 177 12.19 2.60 -2.77
C THR A 177 13.56 2.85 -3.40
N ARG A 178 14.18 1.83 -3.99
CA ARG A 178 15.51 1.94 -4.61
C ARG A 178 15.49 2.75 -5.90
N TRP A 179 14.42 2.65 -6.69
CA TRP A 179 14.21 3.47 -7.87
C TRP A 179 14.09 4.94 -7.47
N TRP A 180 13.34 5.26 -6.42
CA TRP A 180 13.21 6.63 -5.93
C TRP A 180 14.56 7.23 -5.51
N ALA A 181 15.41 6.44 -4.85
CA ALA A 181 16.74 6.86 -4.46
C ALA A 181 17.70 7.06 -5.65
N SER A 182 17.48 6.36 -6.77
CA SER A 182 18.32 6.45 -7.97
C SER A 182 17.54 6.03 -9.23
N PRO A 183 16.75 6.95 -9.83
CA PRO A 183 15.81 6.63 -10.92
C PRO A 183 16.53 6.45 -12.26
N ARG A 184 17.15 5.27 -12.46
CA ARG A 184 17.89 4.94 -13.69
C ARG A 184 17.03 4.28 -14.77
N MET A 185 15.97 3.60 -14.36
CA MET A 185 15.02 2.97 -15.28
C MET A 185 13.89 3.94 -15.58
N PRO A 186 13.45 4.06 -16.84
CA PRO A 186 12.31 4.90 -17.18
C PRO A 186 11.06 4.38 -16.49
N LEU A 187 10.29 5.30 -15.90
CA LEU A 187 8.96 5.02 -15.40
C LEU A 187 7.98 5.20 -16.55
N LEU A 188 7.19 4.16 -16.85
CA LEU A 188 6.26 4.17 -17.97
C LEU A 188 4.88 4.62 -17.50
N ARG A 189 4.33 5.68 -18.08
CA ARG A 189 2.97 6.13 -17.82
C ARG A 189 1.99 5.38 -18.71
N VAL A 190 1.00 4.74 -18.08
CA VAL A 190 -0.04 3.95 -18.74
C VAL A 190 -1.45 4.40 -18.35
N SER A 191 -1.60 5.59 -17.76
CA SER A 191 -2.88 6.15 -17.31
C SER A 191 -3.94 6.19 -18.42
N GLU A 192 -3.55 6.45 -19.68
CA GLU A 192 -4.44 6.49 -20.84
C GLU A 192 -5.05 5.11 -21.19
N HIS A 193 -4.55 4.03 -20.59
CA HIS A 193 -4.99 2.66 -20.84
C HIS A 193 -5.76 2.06 -19.66
N LEU A 194 -6.16 2.89 -18.68
CA LEU A 194 -6.81 2.43 -17.44
C LEU A 194 -8.01 1.51 -17.69
N GLU A 195 -8.85 1.81 -18.68
CA GLU A 195 -10.05 1.02 -19.03
C GLU A 195 -9.73 -0.43 -19.45
N ARG A 196 -8.50 -0.72 -19.87
CA ARG A 196 -8.04 -2.08 -20.20
C ARG A 196 -7.40 -2.78 -18.99
N LEU A 197 -6.92 -2.01 -18.02
CA LEU A 197 -6.12 -2.46 -16.89
C LEU A 197 -6.96 -2.75 -15.64
N ILE A 198 -8.11 -2.10 -15.49
CA ILE A 198 -9.12 -2.38 -14.47
C ILE A 198 -10.47 -2.65 -15.15
N PRO A 199 -11.48 -3.21 -14.45
CA PRO A 199 -12.80 -3.40 -15.05
C PRO A 199 -13.36 -2.06 -15.58
N GLU A 200 -13.92 -2.06 -16.78
CA GLU A 200 -14.42 -0.86 -17.47
C GLU A 200 -15.47 -0.11 -16.65
N SER A 201 -16.35 -0.86 -15.97
CA SER A 201 -17.33 -0.34 -15.02
C SER A 201 -16.69 0.47 -13.89
N VAL A 202 -15.54 0.03 -13.39
CA VAL A 202 -14.77 0.73 -12.35
C VAL A 202 -14.15 2.00 -12.90
N ALA A 203 -13.56 1.96 -14.10
CA ALA A 203 -12.98 3.15 -14.74
C ALA A 203 -14.06 4.23 -14.99
N SER A 204 -15.24 3.81 -15.45
CA SER A 204 -16.41 4.68 -15.62
C SER A 204 -16.87 5.29 -14.29
N ALA A 205 -16.95 4.49 -13.22
CA ALA A 205 -17.35 4.96 -11.90
C ALA A 205 -16.33 5.94 -11.28
N VAL A 206 -15.02 5.68 -11.45
CA VAL A 206 -13.94 6.60 -11.07
C VAL A 206 -14.15 7.96 -11.73
N SER A 207 -14.36 7.98 -13.05
CA SER A 207 -14.62 9.19 -13.82
C SER A 207 -15.88 9.92 -13.36
N ALA A 208 -16.98 9.19 -13.13
CA ALA A 208 -18.25 9.75 -12.65
C ALA A 208 -18.16 10.39 -11.26
N LEU A 209 -17.27 9.89 -10.39
CA LEU A 209 -17.01 10.46 -9.07
C LEU A 209 -16.00 11.62 -9.11
N GLY A 210 -15.48 12.00 -10.29
CA GLY A 210 -14.47 13.04 -10.43
C GLY A 210 -13.12 12.66 -9.83
N LEU A 211 -12.85 11.36 -9.69
CA LEU A 211 -11.55 10.86 -9.25
C LEU A 211 -10.58 10.83 -10.43
N TRP A 212 -9.31 11.11 -10.15
CA TRP A 212 -8.24 11.01 -11.14
C TRP A 212 -7.30 9.87 -10.78
N VAL A 213 -7.03 8.98 -11.73
CA VAL A 213 -6.17 7.82 -11.53
C VAL A 213 -4.93 7.95 -12.40
N SER A 214 -3.77 8.06 -11.75
CA SER A 214 -2.46 8.05 -12.40
C SER A 214 -1.87 6.66 -12.28
N VAL A 215 -1.45 6.07 -13.40
CA VAL A 215 -0.90 4.71 -13.44
C VAL A 215 0.48 4.73 -14.08
N PHE A 216 1.44 4.21 -13.33
CA PHE A 216 2.82 4.07 -13.77
C PHE A 216 3.31 2.63 -13.62
N VAL A 217 4.25 2.23 -14.47
CA VAL A 217 4.85 0.89 -14.49
C VAL A 217 6.36 1.00 -14.50
N LEU A 218 7.02 0.26 -13.60
CA LEU A 218 8.43 -0.06 -13.69
C LEU A 218 8.57 -1.48 -14.27
N PRO A 219 9.07 -1.61 -15.51
CA PRO A 219 9.22 -2.92 -16.13
C PRO A 219 10.37 -3.70 -15.50
N GLY A 220 10.12 -4.98 -15.23
CA GLY A 220 11.12 -5.93 -14.76
C GLY A 220 11.18 -7.17 -15.64
N PRO A 221 12.32 -7.90 -15.65
CA PRO A 221 12.49 -9.09 -16.49
C PRO A 221 11.59 -10.26 -16.06
N ASP A 222 11.23 -10.34 -14.77
CA ASP A 222 10.47 -11.45 -14.18
C ASP A 222 9.09 -11.04 -13.64
N PHE A 223 8.85 -9.74 -13.46
CA PHE A 223 7.61 -9.18 -12.92
C PHE A 223 7.47 -7.71 -13.31
N GLN A 224 6.24 -7.21 -13.26
CA GLN A 224 5.86 -5.81 -13.47
C GLN A 224 5.54 -5.17 -12.13
N ILE A 225 5.92 -3.91 -11.93
CA ILE A 225 5.55 -3.15 -10.74
C ILE A 225 4.70 -1.97 -11.15
N ALA A 226 3.49 -1.90 -10.61
CA ALA A 226 2.63 -0.75 -10.77
C ALA A 226 2.81 0.22 -9.59
N VAL A 227 2.75 1.51 -9.90
CA VAL A 227 2.53 2.58 -8.94
C VAL A 227 1.24 3.28 -9.37
N VAL A 228 0.21 3.21 -8.53
CA VAL A 228 -1.12 3.75 -8.83
C VAL A 228 -1.44 4.85 -7.83
N GLY A 229 -1.77 6.03 -8.35
CA GLY A 229 -2.30 7.16 -7.61
C GLY A 229 -3.80 7.28 -7.81
N VAL A 230 -4.57 7.49 -6.74
CA VAL A 230 -6.00 7.84 -6.79
C VAL A 230 -6.19 9.20 -6.12
N SER A 231 -6.53 10.22 -6.91
CA SER A 231 -6.68 11.61 -6.49
C SER A 231 -8.13 12.09 -6.55
N GLY A 232 -8.42 13.18 -5.82
CA GLY A 232 -9.73 13.79 -5.65
C GLY A 232 -9.73 14.62 -4.37
N GLU A 233 -10.68 14.38 -3.45
CA GLU A 233 -10.56 14.86 -2.07
C GLU A 233 -9.46 14.07 -1.34
N GLY A 234 -8.23 14.59 -1.38
CA GLY A 234 -7.02 13.86 -0.97
C GLY A 234 -6.50 12.91 -2.05
N THR A 235 -5.22 12.57 -1.95
CA THR A 235 -4.52 11.66 -2.86
C THR A 235 -4.10 10.42 -2.08
N THR A 236 -4.06 9.25 -2.71
CA THR A 236 -3.38 8.06 -2.18
C THR A 236 -2.51 7.44 -3.25
N ILE A 237 -1.35 6.91 -2.86
CA ILE A 237 -0.48 6.15 -3.75
C ILE A 237 -0.29 4.75 -3.17
N ALA A 238 -0.36 3.73 -4.03
CA ALA A 238 0.02 2.38 -3.66
C ALA A 238 0.83 1.72 -4.78
N THR A 239 1.52 0.65 -4.40
CA THR A 239 2.31 -0.16 -5.32
C THR A 239 1.99 -1.64 -5.16
N ALA A 240 2.15 -2.39 -6.24
CA ALA A 240 2.06 -3.84 -6.26
C ALA A 240 2.93 -4.40 -7.38
N ALA A 241 3.43 -5.62 -7.17
CA ALA A 241 4.11 -6.39 -8.19
C ALA A 241 3.23 -7.55 -8.66
N ALA A 242 3.27 -7.85 -9.95
CA ALA A 242 2.61 -9.02 -10.51
C ALA A 242 3.31 -9.51 -11.78
N ARG A 243 2.82 -10.61 -12.36
CA ARG A 243 3.37 -11.17 -13.61
C ARG A 243 2.86 -10.49 -14.87
N SER A 244 1.90 -9.57 -14.76
CA SER A 244 1.41 -8.76 -15.87
C SER A 244 1.12 -7.34 -15.38
N VAL A 245 1.13 -6.39 -16.31
CA VAL A 245 0.80 -4.99 -16.02
C VAL A 245 -0.62 -4.90 -15.47
N LYS A 246 -1.60 -5.56 -16.11
CA LYS A 246 -2.99 -5.60 -15.66
C LYS A 246 -3.12 -6.06 -14.20
N ALA A 247 -2.48 -7.16 -13.82
CA ALA A 247 -2.57 -7.68 -12.46
C ALA A 247 -1.88 -6.74 -11.44
N ALA A 248 -0.73 -6.16 -11.79
CA ALA A 248 -0.02 -5.24 -10.92
C ALA A 248 -0.83 -3.96 -10.71
N VAL A 249 -1.40 -3.40 -11.78
CA VAL A 249 -2.24 -2.20 -11.74
C VAL A 249 -3.51 -2.45 -10.96
N GLY A 250 -4.20 -3.57 -11.20
CA GLY A 250 -5.40 -3.93 -10.45
C GLY A 250 -5.15 -4.04 -8.95
N GLU A 251 -4.09 -4.72 -8.54
CA GLU A 251 -3.74 -4.86 -7.13
C GLU A 251 -3.28 -3.54 -6.49
N ALA A 252 -2.45 -2.74 -7.19
CA ALA A 252 -2.04 -1.43 -6.72
C ALA A 252 -3.24 -0.47 -6.60
N PHE A 253 -4.19 -0.54 -7.55
CA PHE A 253 -5.43 0.24 -7.51
C PHE A 253 -6.28 -0.12 -6.28
N LEU A 254 -6.53 -1.42 -6.05
CA LEU A 254 -7.28 -1.87 -4.86
C LEU A 254 -6.61 -1.40 -3.56
N ARG A 255 -5.28 -1.50 -3.47
CA ARG A 255 -4.52 -1.00 -2.31
C ARG A 255 -4.64 0.52 -2.14
N ALA A 256 -4.61 1.29 -3.22
CA ALA A 256 -4.79 2.75 -3.17
C ALA A 256 -6.20 3.13 -2.69
N VAL A 257 -7.24 2.40 -3.13
CA VAL A 257 -8.62 2.59 -2.69
C VAL A 257 -8.80 2.17 -1.22
N ALA A 258 -8.25 1.03 -0.81
CA ALA A 258 -8.27 0.58 0.59
C ALA A 258 -7.55 1.57 1.50
N ALA A 259 -6.39 2.07 1.07
CA ALA A 259 -5.69 3.12 1.76
C ALA A 259 -6.60 4.34 1.90
N ARG A 260 -7.21 4.84 0.82
CA ARG A 260 -8.10 6.02 0.85
C ARG A 260 -9.22 5.89 1.87
N ALA A 261 -9.76 4.68 2.07
CA ALA A 261 -10.83 4.39 3.02
C ALA A 261 -10.39 4.17 4.47
N GLN A 262 -9.10 3.97 4.74
CA GLN A 262 -8.58 3.67 6.07
C GLN A 262 -8.72 4.88 7.03
N PRO A 263 -9.50 4.77 8.13
CA PRO A 263 -9.66 5.86 9.10
C PRO A 263 -8.36 6.15 9.87
N TRP A 264 -8.00 7.42 10.06
CA TRP A 264 -6.72 7.79 10.68
C TRP A 264 -6.60 7.37 12.14
N ASN A 265 -7.71 7.40 12.87
CA ASN A 265 -7.78 6.99 14.27
C ASN A 265 -7.62 5.48 14.48
N THR A 266 -7.53 4.71 13.40
CA THR A 266 -7.37 3.24 13.44
C THR A 266 -5.96 2.78 13.09
N LEU A 267 -5.07 3.69 12.70
CA LEU A 267 -3.66 3.42 12.44
C LEU A 267 -2.82 3.56 13.73
N PRO A 268 -1.75 2.77 13.90
CA PRO A 268 -0.77 3.02 14.96
C PRO A 268 -0.24 4.45 14.89
N VAL A 269 0.05 5.09 16.03
CA VAL A 269 0.40 6.53 16.09
C VAL A 269 1.55 6.90 15.16
N ALA A 270 2.58 6.06 15.06
CA ALA A 270 3.70 6.27 14.14
C ALA A 270 3.27 6.27 12.66
N ASP A 271 2.36 5.37 12.29
CA ASP A 271 1.80 5.29 10.93
C ASP A 271 0.83 6.44 10.66
N SER A 272 0.04 6.86 11.66
CA SER A 272 -0.83 8.05 11.58
C SER A 272 -0.02 9.33 11.36
N LEU A 273 1.08 9.51 12.10
CA LEU A 273 1.97 10.66 11.95
C LEU A 273 2.72 10.65 10.62
N ARG A 274 3.22 9.48 10.19
CA ARG A 274 3.78 9.31 8.83
C ARG A 274 2.76 9.67 7.78
N ARG A 275 1.56 9.12 7.89
CA ARG A 275 0.52 9.36 6.91
C ARG A 275 0.09 10.81 6.87
N LEU A 276 0.02 11.51 7.99
CA LEU A 276 -0.16 12.97 8.01
C LEU A 276 0.97 13.71 7.26
N THR A 277 2.23 13.33 7.46
CA THR A 277 3.36 13.95 6.74
C THR A 277 3.45 13.56 5.26
N VAL A 278 2.98 12.36 4.90
CA VAL A 278 3.02 11.78 3.54
C VAL A 278 1.83 12.26 2.72
N TRP A 279 0.63 12.38 3.29
CA TRP A 279 -0.59 12.82 2.60
C TRP A 279 -0.49 14.26 2.10
N HIS A 280 0.24 15.13 2.82
CA HIS A 280 0.55 16.47 2.35
C HIS A 280 1.49 16.49 1.12
N ARG A 281 2.13 15.37 0.79
CA ARG A 281 3.11 15.26 -0.30
C ARG A 281 2.75 14.21 -1.36
N GLU A 282 1.75 13.35 -1.17
CA GLU A 282 1.30 12.38 -2.18
C GLU A 282 0.87 13.04 -3.49
N ALA A 283 0.22 14.21 -3.40
CA ALA A 283 -0.06 15.01 -4.59
C ALA A 283 1.23 15.50 -5.28
N ASP A 284 2.23 15.96 -4.52
CA ASP A 284 3.53 16.39 -5.06
C ASP A 284 4.32 15.23 -5.68
N TYR A 285 4.25 14.04 -5.06
CA TYR A 285 4.84 12.80 -5.56
C TYR A 285 4.22 12.41 -6.90
N LEU A 286 2.88 12.36 -6.98
CA LEU A 286 2.21 12.08 -8.25
C LEU A 286 2.56 13.13 -9.30
N ALA A 287 2.55 14.41 -8.95
CA ALA A 287 2.92 15.47 -9.88
C ALA A 287 4.38 15.34 -10.37
N TYR A 288 5.30 14.92 -9.51
CA TYR A 288 6.67 14.59 -9.90
C TYR A 288 6.73 13.39 -10.85
N LEU A 289 5.99 12.32 -10.55
CA LEU A 289 5.91 11.14 -11.41
C LEU A 289 5.34 11.48 -12.78
N GLU A 290 4.26 12.26 -12.84
CA GLU A 290 3.65 12.71 -14.10
C GLU A 290 4.62 13.53 -14.97
N ARG A 291 5.52 14.31 -14.36
CA ARG A 291 6.55 15.07 -15.08
C ARG A 291 7.75 14.22 -15.50
N SER A 292 8.03 13.15 -14.78
CA SER A 292 9.25 12.34 -14.94
C SER A 292 9.02 11.06 -15.74
N ALA A 293 7.78 10.62 -15.85
CA ALA A 293 7.41 9.42 -16.58
C ALA A 293 7.43 9.64 -18.10
N VAL A 294 7.67 8.55 -18.82
CA VAL A 294 7.61 8.48 -20.28
C VAL A 294 6.32 7.76 -20.66
N ASP A 295 5.61 8.27 -21.67
CA ASP A 295 4.39 7.60 -22.16
C ASP A 295 4.71 6.21 -22.72
N ALA A 296 3.96 5.22 -22.28
CA ALA A 296 4.14 3.84 -22.71
C ALA A 296 3.53 3.60 -24.10
N ASP A 297 4.11 2.66 -24.84
CA ASP A 297 3.43 2.05 -25.99
C ASP A 297 2.21 1.25 -25.50
N PRO A 298 1.05 1.33 -26.18
CA PRO A 298 -0.11 0.50 -25.91
C PRO A 298 0.19 -1.00 -25.73
N SER A 299 1.21 -1.54 -26.40
CA SER A 299 1.58 -2.96 -26.29
C SER A 299 2.02 -3.37 -24.88
N VAL A 300 2.53 -2.43 -24.07
CA VAL A 300 3.03 -2.68 -22.70
C VAL A 300 1.91 -3.15 -21.76
N ALA A 301 0.66 -2.72 -22.00
CA ALA A 301 -0.49 -3.11 -21.19
C ALA A 301 -0.84 -4.61 -21.31
N ASP A 302 -0.48 -5.23 -22.43
CA ASP A 302 -0.93 -6.56 -22.84
C ASP A 302 0.15 -7.65 -22.70
N GLU A 303 1.39 -7.32 -22.29
CA GLU A 303 2.48 -8.28 -22.21
C GLU A 303 2.48 -9.04 -20.85
N PRO A 304 2.06 -10.32 -20.81
CA PRO A 304 2.37 -11.17 -19.67
C PRO A 304 3.87 -11.46 -19.66
N VAL A 305 4.47 -11.51 -18.47
CA VAL A 305 5.81 -12.08 -18.27
C VAL A 305 5.68 -13.61 -18.33
N THR A 306 5.39 -14.16 -19.50
CA THR A 306 5.46 -15.59 -19.76
C THR A 306 6.76 -15.90 -20.46
N ARG A 307 7.74 -16.34 -19.68
CA ARG A 307 8.90 -17.07 -20.19
C ARG A 307 8.75 -18.52 -19.78
N ASP A 308 8.98 -19.44 -20.70
CA ASP A 308 9.23 -20.84 -20.34
C ASP A 308 10.39 -20.87 -19.33
N GLY A 309 10.15 -21.42 -18.14
CA GLY A 309 11.11 -21.42 -17.03
C GLY A 309 11.07 -20.21 -16.10
N ALA A 310 9.94 -19.49 -16.02
CA ALA A 310 9.76 -18.39 -15.06
C ALA A 310 10.06 -18.86 -13.62
N LEU A 311 10.97 -18.15 -12.97
CA LEU A 311 11.38 -18.40 -11.59
C LEU A 311 10.20 -18.22 -10.62
N GLY A 312 10.16 -19.05 -9.57
CA GLY A 312 9.23 -18.85 -8.47
C GLY A 312 9.47 -17.50 -7.79
N TRP A 313 8.44 -16.94 -7.13
CA TRP A 313 8.60 -15.68 -6.39
C TRP A 313 9.71 -15.75 -5.34
N ALA A 314 9.84 -16.89 -4.66
CA ALA A 314 10.90 -17.11 -3.68
C ALA A 314 12.30 -17.11 -4.31
N ASP A 315 12.47 -17.67 -5.51
CA ASP A 315 13.73 -17.64 -6.26
C ASP A 315 14.10 -16.22 -6.70
N ILE A 316 13.12 -15.45 -7.18
CA ILE A 316 13.30 -14.05 -7.59
C ILE A 316 13.75 -13.23 -6.39
N ALA A 317 13.07 -13.35 -5.26
CA ALA A 317 13.42 -12.66 -4.03
C ALA A 317 14.81 -13.09 -3.54
N SER A 318 15.12 -14.39 -3.55
CA SER A 318 16.43 -14.92 -3.15
C SER A 318 17.58 -14.32 -3.96
N ARG A 319 17.43 -14.27 -5.30
CA ARG A 319 18.42 -13.66 -6.20
C ARG A 319 18.54 -12.16 -5.99
N ARG A 320 17.42 -11.47 -5.78
CA ARG A 320 17.40 -10.01 -5.64
C ARG A 320 18.03 -9.57 -4.32
N PHE A 321 17.71 -10.27 -3.24
CA PHE A 321 18.09 -9.86 -1.89
C PHE A 321 19.37 -10.54 -1.39
N GLY A 322 19.85 -11.56 -2.10
CA GLY A 322 21.04 -12.32 -1.73
C GLY A 322 20.79 -13.35 -0.61
N HIS A 323 19.54 -13.50 -0.18
CA HIS A 323 19.12 -14.44 0.86
C HIS A 323 17.72 -14.98 0.56
N GLU A 324 17.46 -16.25 0.88
CA GLU A 324 16.12 -16.81 0.72
C GLU A 324 15.08 -16.08 1.59
N PRO A 325 13.83 -15.97 1.14
CA PRO A 325 12.74 -15.49 1.97
C PRO A 325 12.43 -16.44 3.13
N VAL A 326 12.11 -15.88 4.29
CA VAL A 326 11.80 -16.61 5.53
C VAL A 326 10.34 -16.39 5.92
N LEU A 327 9.60 -17.48 6.11
CA LEU A 327 8.23 -17.45 6.63
C LEU A 327 8.23 -17.38 8.15
N VAL A 328 7.30 -16.57 8.67
CA VAL A 328 7.05 -16.43 10.10
C VAL A 328 5.57 -16.71 10.36
N GLY A 329 5.30 -17.48 11.43
CA GLY A 329 3.97 -17.86 11.87
C GLY A 329 4.04 -18.89 12.99
N PHE A 330 2.92 -19.14 13.68
CA PHE A 330 2.89 -20.12 14.78
C PHE A 330 3.15 -21.57 14.32
N GLY A 331 2.92 -21.86 13.03
CA GLY A 331 3.24 -23.13 12.37
C GLY A 331 4.07 -23.00 11.09
N ALA A 332 4.57 -21.79 10.78
CA ALA A 332 5.33 -21.32 9.60
C ALA A 332 4.83 -21.74 8.19
N PHE A 333 4.49 -22.99 7.93
CA PHE A 333 3.84 -23.46 6.70
C PHE A 333 2.33 -23.65 6.84
N ASP A 334 1.87 -24.05 8.01
CA ASP A 334 0.43 -24.31 8.22
C ASP A 334 -0.36 -23.02 8.50
N ASP A 335 0.33 -22.00 9.01
CA ASP A 335 -0.26 -20.69 9.36
C ASP A 335 0.77 -19.56 9.23
N PRO A 336 1.22 -19.22 7.99
CA PRO A 336 2.14 -18.13 7.77
C PRO A 336 1.43 -16.78 7.95
N VAL A 337 2.06 -15.87 8.71
CA VAL A 337 1.51 -14.53 8.95
C VAL A 337 2.35 -13.43 8.31
N LYS A 338 3.64 -13.69 8.06
CA LYS A 338 4.56 -12.73 7.43
C LYS A 338 5.66 -13.45 6.67
N VAL A 339 6.08 -12.89 5.54
CA VAL A 339 7.33 -13.21 4.86
C VAL A 339 8.33 -12.11 5.17
N VAL A 340 9.58 -12.50 5.44
CA VAL A 340 10.70 -11.58 5.65
C VAL A 340 11.77 -11.88 4.60
N CYS A 341 12.28 -10.84 3.95
CA CYS A 341 13.33 -10.96 2.93
C CYS A 341 14.58 -10.17 3.37
N PRO A 342 15.60 -10.80 3.98
CA PRO A 342 16.81 -10.10 4.43
C PRO A 342 17.42 -9.27 3.30
N GLY A 343 17.67 -7.97 3.55
CA GLY A 343 18.19 -7.03 2.54
C GLY A 343 17.14 -6.22 1.77
N ALA A 344 15.84 -6.42 1.99
CA ALA A 344 14.80 -5.58 1.38
C ALA A 344 14.79 -4.14 1.96
N ALA A 345 14.58 -3.14 1.12
CA ALA A 345 14.67 -1.72 1.50
C ALA A 345 13.54 -1.20 2.43
N CYS A 346 12.59 -2.07 2.80
CA CYS A 346 11.53 -1.75 3.75
C CYS A 346 11.98 -1.79 5.21
N TYR A 347 13.13 -2.41 5.52
CA TYR A 347 13.67 -2.43 6.89
C TYR A 347 14.55 -1.21 7.13
N ARG A 348 14.20 -0.40 8.13
CA ARG A 348 14.85 0.88 8.39
C ARG A 348 15.05 1.11 9.88
N THR A 349 16.16 1.73 10.22
CA THR A 349 16.41 2.25 11.57
C THR A 349 15.52 3.47 11.79
N VAL A 350 14.87 3.55 12.96
CA VAL A 350 14.11 4.73 13.38
C VAL A 350 15.09 5.91 13.45
N PRO A 351 14.84 7.02 12.72
CA PRO A 351 15.68 8.20 12.79
C PRO A 351 15.78 8.73 14.22
N PRO A 352 16.94 9.23 14.68
CA PRO A 352 17.01 9.93 15.96
C PRO A 352 16.20 11.24 15.89
N GLY A 353 15.06 11.28 16.58
CA GLY A 353 14.15 12.45 16.67
C GLY A 353 12.77 12.22 16.04
N THR A 354 11.84 13.17 16.20
CA THR A 354 10.49 13.15 15.60
C THR A 354 10.46 13.44 14.09
N THR A 355 11.62 13.66 13.48
CA THR A 355 11.77 13.94 12.06
C THR A 355 11.76 12.65 11.25
N LEU A 356 10.59 12.34 10.69
CA LEU A 356 10.47 11.35 9.63
C LEU A 356 11.18 11.88 8.38
N PRO A 357 12.16 11.17 7.81
CA PRO A 357 12.88 11.63 6.64
C PRO A 357 11.89 11.78 5.48
N CYS A 358 11.93 12.95 4.85
CA CYS A 358 11.33 13.14 3.54
C CYS A 358 12.06 12.23 2.54
N PRO A 359 11.38 11.33 1.81
CA PRO A 359 12.03 10.54 0.78
C PRO A 359 12.36 11.35 -0.50
N VAL A 360 11.93 12.61 -0.62
CA VAL A 360 12.44 13.54 -1.66
C VAL A 360 13.75 14.18 -1.18
N PRO A 361 14.86 14.10 -1.95
CA PRO A 361 16.09 14.83 -1.65
C PRO A 361 15.91 16.36 -1.65
#